data_AF-A0A6I9P7G4-F1
#
_entry.id   AF-A0A6I9P7G4-F1
#
_cell.length_a   1.000
_cell.length_b   1.000
_cell.length_c   1.000
_cell.angle_alpha   90.00
_cell.angle_beta   90.00
_cell.angle_gamma   90.00
#
_symmetry.space_group_name_H-M   'P 1'
#
loop_
_entity.id
_entity.type
_entity.pdbx_description
1 polymer ?
#
loop_
_entity_poly.entity_id
_entity_poly.type
_entity_poly.pdbx_seq_one_letter_code
_entity_poly.pdbx_strand_id
1 'polypeptide(L)'
;MLPLDNLRFRDVEKTFMSSKCVFALFNTELRNVYKDYKSLELACGSQEELDSWKASLLQAGVYPEKVAMDEQGNGAPENFTDPQLERQVETIRNLVESYMSIIYKTIKDLMPKTIMHLMINSVKEFISSELLAQLYALGECSALMDESTEQQKYREEVLRKHAALKEALAVIGKFSTSTCTTPLPPPVDSSWIRPSSPTLPKKTSVGVRGHAPSVPRVPSNASSKSTKSLQQIARQHHRAPPSVPRRHPPAIPNVK
;
A
#
# COMPACT_ATOMS: atom_id res chain seq x y z
N MET A 1 25.63 -30.63 -16.60
CA MET A 1 25.98 -29.96 -17.85
C MET A 1 26.58 -31.00 -18.79
N LEU A 2 26.06 -31.12 -20.01
CA LEU A 2 26.59 -32.03 -21.03
C LEU A 2 27.71 -31.31 -21.78
N PRO A 3 28.95 -31.82 -21.83
CA PRO A 3 30.00 -31.22 -22.65
C PRO A 3 29.64 -31.34 -24.13
N LEU A 4 29.85 -30.27 -24.89
CA LEU A 4 29.55 -30.22 -26.33
C LEU A 4 30.71 -30.74 -27.20
N ASP A 5 31.88 -30.99 -26.59
CA ASP A 5 33.06 -31.50 -27.26
C ASP A 5 32.80 -32.87 -27.88
N ASN A 6 33.23 -33.05 -29.14
CA ASN A 6 33.06 -34.30 -29.91
C ASN A 6 31.62 -34.77 -30.07
N LEU A 7 30.64 -33.89 -29.82
CA LEU A 7 29.24 -34.19 -30.01
C LEU A 7 28.83 -33.88 -31.45
N ARG A 8 28.01 -34.76 -32.02
CA ARG A 8 27.34 -34.53 -33.31
C ARG A 8 25.89 -34.90 -33.20
N PHE A 9 25.08 -34.35 -34.10
CA PHE A 9 23.67 -34.71 -34.18
C PHE A 9 23.36 -35.42 -35.49
N ARG A 10 22.34 -36.28 -35.47
CA ARG A 10 21.81 -36.97 -36.65
C ARG A 10 20.29 -36.92 -36.61
N ASP A 11 19.67 -37.01 -37.78
CA ASP A 11 18.24 -37.16 -37.87
C ASP A 11 17.83 -38.59 -37.54
N VAL A 12 16.76 -38.73 -36.77
CA VAL A 12 16.17 -40.03 -36.44
C VAL A 12 15.03 -40.28 -37.42
N GLU A 13 15.04 -41.45 -38.07
CA GLU A 13 14.04 -41.80 -39.06
C GLU A 13 12.63 -41.73 -38.48
N LYS A 14 11.72 -41.03 -39.18
CA LYS A 14 10.31 -40.96 -38.82
C LYS A 14 9.70 -42.34 -38.99
N THR A 15 9.46 -43.05 -37.88
CA THR A 15 8.71 -44.31 -37.90
C THR A 15 7.32 -44.06 -38.49
N PHE A 16 6.84 -45.00 -39.32
CA PHE A 16 5.54 -44.91 -40.01
C PHE A 16 4.42 -44.51 -39.02
N MET A 17 3.73 -43.40 -39.30
CA MET A 17 2.70 -42.73 -38.45
C MET A 17 3.21 -41.88 -37.26
N SER A 18 4.51 -41.67 -37.08
CA SER A 18 5.05 -40.77 -36.05
C SER A 18 5.01 -39.31 -36.52
N SER A 19 4.24 -38.47 -35.82
CA SER A 19 4.26 -37.02 -35.97
C SER A 19 5.38 -36.33 -35.18
N LYS A 20 6.20 -37.09 -34.45
CA LYS A 20 7.25 -36.55 -33.59
C LYS A 20 8.45 -36.10 -34.44
N CYS A 21 8.87 -34.85 -34.24
CA CYS A 21 10.09 -34.30 -34.82
C CYS A 21 11.25 -34.66 -33.89
N VAL A 22 12.15 -35.55 -34.29
CA VAL A 22 13.19 -36.11 -33.41
C VAL A 22 14.57 -36.01 -34.04
N PHE A 23 15.58 -35.68 -33.23
CA PHE A 23 17.00 -35.78 -33.59
C PHE A 23 17.77 -36.49 -32.47
N ALA A 24 18.93 -37.06 -32.79
CA ALA A 24 19.78 -37.75 -31.82
C ALA A 24 21.14 -37.10 -31.70
N LEU A 25 21.60 -36.88 -30.47
CA LEU A 25 22.97 -36.49 -30.14
C LEU A 25 23.81 -37.74 -29.88
N PHE A 26 25.02 -37.79 -30.41
CA PHE A 26 25.95 -38.90 -30.21
C PHE A 26 27.38 -38.37 -30.15
N ASN A 27 28.27 -39.11 -29.49
CA ASN A 27 29.68 -38.77 -29.41
C ASN A 27 30.47 -39.45 -30.54
N THR A 28 31.35 -38.72 -31.23
CA THR A 28 32.17 -39.28 -32.33
C THR A 28 33.22 -40.28 -31.86
N GLU A 29 33.62 -40.22 -30.59
CA GLU A 29 34.57 -41.18 -29.98
C GLU A 29 33.87 -42.41 -29.38
N LEU A 30 32.58 -42.63 -29.68
CA LEU A 30 31.78 -43.75 -29.16
C LEU A 30 31.66 -43.78 -27.62
N ARG A 31 31.92 -42.65 -26.95
CA ARG A 31 31.71 -42.47 -25.52
C ARG A 31 30.22 -42.28 -25.22
N ASN A 32 29.83 -42.59 -23.98
CA ASN A 32 28.49 -42.29 -23.51
C ASN A 32 28.28 -40.77 -23.51
N VAL A 33 27.18 -40.33 -24.12
CA VAL A 33 26.75 -38.93 -24.11
C VAL A 33 26.23 -38.58 -22.73
N TYR A 34 25.32 -39.40 -22.19
CA TYR A 34 24.73 -39.17 -20.87
C TYR A 34 24.56 -40.47 -20.11
N LYS A 35 25.12 -40.57 -18.90
CA LYS A 35 25.13 -41.80 -18.09
C LYS A 35 25.65 -42.99 -18.90
N ASP A 36 24.84 -44.03 -19.08
CA ASP A 36 25.15 -45.24 -19.84
C ASP A 36 24.63 -45.19 -21.28
N TYR A 37 24.04 -44.06 -21.70
CA TYR A 37 23.47 -43.89 -23.03
C TYR A 37 24.51 -43.35 -24.02
N LYS A 38 24.71 -44.09 -25.12
CA LYS A 38 25.62 -43.73 -26.23
C LYS A 38 25.05 -42.66 -27.16
N SER A 39 23.73 -42.51 -27.18
CA SER A 39 23.03 -41.46 -27.89
C SER A 39 21.87 -40.93 -27.04
N LEU A 40 21.51 -39.67 -27.28
CA LEU A 40 20.36 -39.03 -26.65
C LEU A 40 19.39 -38.58 -27.74
N GLU A 41 18.21 -39.21 -27.79
CA GLU A 41 17.13 -38.81 -28.68
C GLU A 41 16.30 -37.70 -28.04
N LEU A 42 16.13 -36.61 -28.78
CA LEU A 42 15.42 -35.42 -28.35
C LEU A 42 14.24 -35.20 -29.30
N ALA A 43 13.04 -35.20 -28.73
CA ALA A 43 11.80 -34.95 -29.45
C ALA A 43 11.35 -33.50 -29.24
N CYS A 44 11.01 -32.84 -30.35
CA CYS A 44 10.48 -31.48 -30.38
C CYS A 44 8.97 -31.52 -30.68
N GLY A 45 8.25 -30.51 -30.18
CA GLY A 45 6.80 -30.38 -30.37
C GLY A 45 6.43 -29.94 -31.79
N SER A 46 7.35 -29.32 -32.53
CA SER A 46 7.15 -28.88 -33.91
C SER A 46 8.43 -29.00 -34.75
N GLN A 47 8.27 -28.91 -36.08
CA GLN A 47 9.39 -28.88 -37.02
C GLN A 47 10.20 -27.58 -36.87
N GLU A 48 9.54 -26.44 -36.62
CA GLU A 48 10.20 -25.15 -36.39
C GLU A 48 11.08 -25.18 -35.12
N GLU A 49 10.60 -25.81 -34.05
CA GLU A 49 11.37 -25.99 -32.82
C GLU A 49 12.59 -26.89 -33.07
N LEU A 50 12.41 -27.99 -33.82
CA LEU A 50 13.52 -28.86 -34.23
C LEU A 50 14.60 -28.10 -35.01
N ASP A 51 14.19 -27.29 -35.98
CA ASP A 51 15.11 -26.51 -36.80
C ASP A 51 15.82 -25.40 -36.00
N SER A 52 15.12 -24.78 -35.03
CA SER A 52 15.71 -23.84 -34.07
C SER A 52 16.76 -24.51 -33.16
N TRP A 53 16.49 -25.72 -32.67
CA TRP A 53 17.46 -26.51 -31.91
C TRP A 53 18.69 -26.89 -32.73
N LYS A 54 18.50 -27.34 -33.99
CA LYS A 54 19.61 -27.65 -34.92
C LYS A 54 20.45 -26.42 -35.22
N ALA A 55 19.84 -25.26 -35.46
CA ALA A 55 20.55 -24.00 -35.67
C ALA A 55 21.36 -23.58 -34.44
N SER A 56 20.77 -23.72 -33.25
CA SER A 56 21.47 -23.42 -31.98
C SER A 56 22.65 -24.36 -31.73
N LEU A 57 22.50 -25.66 -32.05
CA LEU A 57 23.57 -26.65 -31.94
C LEU A 57 24.71 -26.37 -32.92
N LEU A 58 24.39 -26.01 -34.17
CA LEU A 58 25.37 -25.57 -35.17
C LEU A 58 26.14 -24.34 -34.69
N GLN A 59 25.43 -23.34 -34.14
CA GLN A 59 26.04 -22.14 -33.59
C GLN A 59 26.93 -22.43 -32.37
N ALA A 60 26.58 -23.47 -31.59
CA ALA A 60 27.38 -23.98 -30.47
C ALA A 60 28.54 -24.91 -30.90
N GLY A 61 28.74 -25.13 -32.21
CA GLY A 61 29.83 -25.96 -32.76
C GLY A 61 29.53 -27.46 -32.86
N VAL A 62 28.29 -27.88 -32.63
CA VAL A 62 27.82 -29.27 -32.78
C VAL A 62 27.29 -29.46 -34.20
N TYR A 63 28.05 -30.16 -35.03
CA TYR A 63 27.71 -30.32 -36.45
C TYR A 63 26.88 -31.58 -36.72
N PRO A 64 26.05 -31.59 -37.78
CA PRO A 64 25.39 -32.79 -38.24
C PRO A 64 26.42 -33.86 -38.61
N GLU A 65 26.01 -35.13 -38.52
CA GLU A 65 26.80 -36.22 -39.08
C GLU A 65 27.04 -35.97 -40.57
N LYS A 66 28.30 -36.09 -41.00
CA LYS A 66 28.63 -36.04 -42.42
C LYS A 66 28.13 -37.33 -43.06
N VAL A 67 26.98 -37.26 -43.72
CA VAL A 67 26.51 -38.35 -44.58
C VAL A 67 27.47 -38.38 -45.78
N ALA A 68 28.25 -39.43 -45.91
CA ALA A 68 29.07 -39.66 -47.11
C ALA A 68 28.14 -40.09 -48.24
N MET A 69 27.47 -39.14 -48.89
CA MET A 69 26.69 -39.38 -50.11
C MET A 69 26.80 -38.15 -51.00
N ASP A 70 27.65 -38.31 -52.02
CA ASP A 70 27.77 -37.63 -53.30
C ASP A 70 27.68 -36.10 -53.42
N GLU A 71 28.71 -35.58 -54.07
CA GLU A 71 28.79 -34.25 -54.68
C GLU A 71 27.57 -33.99 -55.57
N GLN A 72 26.59 -33.21 -55.11
CA GLN A 72 25.71 -32.49 -56.02
C GLN A 72 25.24 -31.19 -55.36
N GLY A 73 25.80 -30.09 -55.86
CA GLY A 73 25.53 -28.75 -55.33
C GLY A 73 24.10 -28.28 -55.55
N ASN A 74 23.64 -27.39 -54.67
CA ASN A 74 22.93 -26.17 -55.07
C ASN A 74 22.81 -25.21 -53.87
N GLY A 75 23.16 -23.95 -54.11
CA GLY A 75 22.60 -22.74 -53.48
C GLY A 75 22.42 -22.70 -51.97
N ALA A 76 23.45 -22.22 -51.26
CA ALA A 76 23.18 -21.31 -50.16
C ALA A 76 23.07 -19.90 -50.76
N PRO A 77 21.96 -19.16 -50.59
CA PRO A 77 22.04 -17.71 -50.73
C PRO A 77 22.94 -17.28 -49.57
N GLU A 78 24.19 -16.95 -49.89
CA GLU A 78 25.08 -16.27 -48.98
C GLU A 78 24.40 -14.94 -48.64
N ASN A 79 23.58 -14.95 -47.59
CA ASN A 79 23.30 -13.75 -46.82
C ASN A 79 24.66 -13.35 -46.23
N PHE A 80 25.47 -12.66 -47.03
CA PHE A 80 26.64 -11.92 -46.59
C PHE A 80 26.16 -10.75 -45.73
N THR A 81 25.50 -11.03 -44.62
CA THR A 81 25.53 -10.09 -43.51
C THR A 81 26.95 -10.15 -42.99
N ASP A 82 27.71 -9.09 -43.25
CA ASP A 82 29.08 -8.97 -42.74
C ASP A 82 29.03 -9.23 -41.21
N PRO A 83 29.67 -10.31 -40.71
CA PRO A 83 29.63 -10.66 -39.29
C PRO A 83 30.18 -9.53 -38.41
N GLN A 84 30.99 -8.63 -38.97
CA GLN A 84 31.45 -7.43 -38.29
C GLN A 84 30.34 -6.38 -38.16
N LEU A 85 29.55 -6.15 -39.21
CA LEU A 85 28.41 -5.23 -39.18
C LEU A 85 27.35 -5.71 -38.19
N GLU A 86 27.04 -7.01 -38.14
CA GLU A 86 26.09 -7.56 -37.18
C GLU A 86 26.54 -7.31 -35.73
N ARG A 87 27.81 -7.57 -35.42
CA ARG A 87 28.38 -7.27 -34.08
C ARG A 87 28.34 -5.79 -33.75
N GLN A 88 28.61 -4.92 -34.71
CA GLN A 88 28.56 -3.47 -34.51
C GLN A 88 27.14 -2.97 -34.26
N VAL A 89 26.17 -3.45 -35.05
CA VAL A 89 24.74 -3.12 -34.87
C VAL A 89 24.27 -3.56 -33.49
N GLU A 90 24.64 -4.77 -33.05
CA GLU A 90 24.27 -5.28 -31.72
C GLU A 90 24.91 -4.45 -30.61
N THR A 91 26.17 -4.04 -30.77
CA THR A 91 26.84 -3.13 -29.82
C THR A 91 26.10 -1.79 -29.72
N ILE A 92 25.72 -1.21 -30.87
CA ILE A 92 24.97 0.05 -30.92
C ILE A 92 23.60 -0.10 -30.25
N ARG A 93 22.88 -1.20 -30.52
CA ARG A 93 21.58 -1.48 -29.88
C ARG A 93 21.70 -1.51 -28.36
N ASN A 94 22.69 -2.23 -27.84
CA ASN A 94 22.93 -2.32 -26.40
C ASN A 94 23.26 -0.95 -25.76
N LEU A 95 24.04 -0.11 -26.46
CA LEU A 95 24.35 1.24 -26.00
C LEU A 95 23.11 2.16 -25.99
N VAL A 96 22.30 2.10 -27.05
CA VAL A 96 21.06 2.88 -27.17
C VAL A 96 20.07 2.45 -26.08
N GLU A 97 19.89 1.14 -25.85
CA GLU A 97 19.00 0.65 -24.80
C GLU A 97 19.44 1.14 -23.41
N SER A 98 20.75 1.07 -23.13
CA SER A 98 21.32 1.58 -21.88
C SER A 98 21.08 3.09 -21.71
N TYR A 99 21.33 3.88 -22.76
CA TYR A 99 21.11 5.33 -22.73
C TYR A 99 19.64 5.69 -22.53
N MET A 100 18.73 5.06 -23.27
CA MET A 100 17.30 5.28 -23.13
C MET A 100 16.80 4.85 -21.75
N SER A 101 17.34 3.76 -21.19
CA SER A 101 17.05 3.31 -19.82
C SER A 101 17.45 4.32 -18.76
N ILE A 102 18.53 5.09 -18.96
CA ILE A 102 18.91 6.20 -18.08
C ILE A 102 17.92 7.36 -18.26
N ILE A 103 17.63 7.76 -19.51
CA ILE A 103 16.66 8.83 -19.80
C ILE A 103 15.30 8.54 -19.16
N TYR A 104 14.77 7.32 -19.33
CA TYR A 104 13.46 6.97 -18.78
C TYR A 104 13.45 7.02 -17.25
N LYS A 105 14.55 6.68 -16.58
CA LYS A 105 14.68 6.88 -15.12
C LYS A 105 14.65 8.36 -14.77
N THR A 106 15.38 9.20 -15.51
CA THR A 106 15.41 10.65 -15.31
C THR A 106 14.04 11.27 -15.52
N ILE A 107 13.32 10.92 -16.60
CA ILE A 107 11.98 11.44 -16.87
C ILE A 107 10.99 11.00 -15.78
N LYS A 108 11.03 9.72 -15.38
CA LYS A 108 10.16 9.20 -14.30
C LYS A 108 10.40 9.87 -12.96
N ASP A 109 11.62 10.32 -12.68
CA ASP A 109 11.97 11.05 -11.45
C ASP A 109 11.62 12.54 -11.53
N LEU A 110 11.98 13.20 -12.64
CA LEU A 110 11.79 14.64 -12.78
C LEU A 110 10.33 15.03 -13.01
N MET A 111 9.54 14.23 -13.73
CA MET A 111 8.17 14.63 -14.07
C MET A 111 7.26 14.83 -12.87
N PRO A 112 7.20 13.91 -11.89
CA PRO A 112 6.44 14.14 -10.67
C PRO A 112 6.96 15.36 -9.88
N LYS A 113 8.28 15.60 -9.85
CA LYS A 113 8.88 16.76 -9.17
C LYS A 113 8.49 18.08 -9.83
N THR A 114 8.48 18.13 -11.16
CA THR A 114 8.04 19.29 -11.93
C THR A 114 6.56 19.58 -11.69
N ILE A 115 5.69 18.57 -11.76
CA ILE A 115 4.25 18.74 -11.47
C ILE A 115 4.03 19.20 -10.03
N MET A 116 4.74 18.60 -9.07
CA MET A 116 4.65 18.98 -7.67
C MET A 116 5.05 20.43 -7.45
N HIS A 117 6.18 20.86 -8.01
CA HIS A 117 6.70 22.21 -7.80
C HIS A 117 5.86 23.26 -8.53
N LEU A 118 5.53 23.03 -9.80
CA LEU A 118 4.87 24.04 -10.64
C LEU A 118 3.35 24.07 -10.44
N MET A 119 2.70 22.92 -10.32
CA MET A 119 1.24 22.87 -10.24
C MET A 119 0.76 22.77 -8.80
N ILE A 120 1.19 21.74 -8.07
CA ILE A 120 0.63 21.44 -6.75
C ILE A 120 1.00 22.53 -5.75
N ASN A 121 2.28 22.89 -5.66
CA ASN A 121 2.73 23.91 -4.72
C ASN A 121 2.20 25.30 -5.10
N SER A 122 2.14 25.63 -6.40
CA SER A 122 1.56 26.90 -6.85
C SER A 122 0.07 27.01 -6.49
N VAL A 123 -0.74 25.98 -6.76
CA VAL A 123 -2.16 25.98 -6.40
C VAL A 123 -2.35 26.03 -4.88
N LYS A 124 -1.50 25.32 -4.12
CA LYS A 124 -1.52 25.38 -2.66
C LYS A 124 -1.25 26.80 -2.16
N GLU A 125 -0.26 27.49 -2.72
CA GLU A 125 0.08 28.87 -2.37
C GLU A 125 -1.05 29.83 -2.77
N PHE A 126 -1.61 29.67 -3.96
CA PHE A 126 -2.78 30.43 -4.42
C PHE A 126 -3.96 30.32 -3.45
N ILE A 127 -4.34 29.10 -3.07
CA ILE A 127 -5.44 28.86 -2.12
C ILE A 127 -5.15 29.51 -0.76
N SER A 128 -3.89 29.44 -0.31
CA SER A 128 -3.50 29.92 1.03
C SER A 128 -3.39 31.44 1.11
N SER A 129 -2.91 32.09 0.04
CA SER A 129 -2.47 33.48 0.08
C SER A 129 -3.29 34.42 -0.80
N GLU A 130 -3.84 33.95 -1.93
CA GLU A 130 -4.46 34.80 -2.95
C GLU A 130 -5.97 34.63 -3.05
N LEU A 131 -6.48 33.41 -2.89
CA LEU A 131 -7.89 33.08 -3.13
C LEU A 131 -8.83 33.99 -2.34
N LEU A 132 -8.56 34.22 -1.06
CA LEU A 132 -9.41 35.06 -0.22
C LEU A 132 -9.45 36.51 -0.72
N ALA A 133 -8.30 37.06 -1.10
CA ALA A 133 -8.21 38.43 -1.63
C ALA A 133 -8.99 38.55 -2.95
N GLN A 134 -8.91 37.53 -3.81
CA GLN A 134 -9.67 37.51 -5.06
C GLN A 134 -11.19 37.42 -4.82
N LEU A 135 -11.63 36.59 -3.87
CA LEU A 135 -13.05 36.52 -3.50
C LEU A 135 -13.59 37.85 -2.97
N TYR A 136 -12.79 38.59 -2.20
CA TYR A 136 -13.16 39.94 -1.75
C TYR A 136 -13.16 40.97 -2.89
N ALA A 137 -12.26 40.84 -3.86
CA ALA A 137 -12.17 41.75 -5.01
C ALA A 137 -13.39 41.68 -5.94
N LEU A 138 -14.14 40.57 -5.95
CA LEU A 138 -15.36 40.41 -6.75
C LEU A 138 -16.51 41.32 -6.31
N GLY A 139 -16.46 41.91 -5.10
CA GLY A 139 -17.44 42.90 -4.63
C GLY A 139 -18.84 42.36 -4.27
N GLU A 140 -19.20 41.13 -4.69
CA GLU A 140 -20.52 40.52 -4.47
C GLU A 140 -20.53 39.55 -3.28
N CYS A 141 -19.92 39.92 -2.15
CA CYS A 141 -19.83 39.05 -0.98
C CYS A 141 -21.20 38.60 -0.44
N SER A 142 -22.23 39.45 -0.54
CA SER A 142 -23.57 39.12 -0.03
C SER A 142 -24.24 37.99 -0.81
N ALA A 143 -24.10 37.97 -2.14
CA ALA A 143 -24.66 36.91 -2.97
C ALA A 143 -23.84 35.61 -2.82
N LEU A 144 -22.51 35.73 -2.68
CA LEU A 144 -21.64 34.59 -2.46
C LEU A 144 -21.87 33.90 -1.11
N MET A 145 -22.24 34.66 -0.07
CA MET A 145 -22.52 34.18 1.27
C MET A 145 -24.01 33.85 1.51
N ASP A 146 -24.82 33.80 0.46
CA ASP A 146 -26.26 33.55 0.61
C ASP A 146 -26.55 32.14 1.16
N GLU A 147 -27.57 32.04 2.00
CA GLU A 147 -27.95 30.78 2.65
C GLU A 147 -28.74 29.91 1.67
N SER A 148 -28.42 28.61 1.58
CA SER A 148 -29.24 27.71 0.77
C SER A 148 -30.63 27.52 1.39
N THR A 149 -31.66 27.37 0.57
CA THR A 149 -33.05 27.21 1.06
C THR A 149 -33.24 26.01 1.98
N GLU A 150 -32.45 24.95 1.78
CA GLU A 150 -32.42 23.76 2.64
C GLU A 150 -31.81 24.08 4.01
N GLN A 151 -30.69 24.81 4.04
CA GLN A 151 -30.05 25.23 5.28
C GLN A 151 -30.94 26.19 6.08
N GLN A 152 -31.63 27.11 5.39
CA GLN A 152 -32.59 28.02 6.01
C GLN A 152 -33.74 27.24 6.67
N LYS A 153 -34.34 26.27 5.97
CA LYS A 153 -35.40 25.40 6.53
C LYS A 153 -34.90 24.59 7.72
N TYR A 154 -33.69 24.03 7.62
CA TYR A 154 -33.08 23.28 8.71
C TYR A 154 -32.85 24.16 9.94
N ARG A 155 -32.32 25.37 9.76
CA ARG A 155 -32.16 26.37 10.82
C ARG A 155 -33.49 26.71 11.50
N GLU A 156 -34.53 26.95 10.71
CA GLU A 156 -35.89 27.22 11.21
C GLU A 156 -36.45 26.03 12.00
N GLU A 157 -36.24 24.81 11.53
CA GLU A 157 -36.68 23.59 12.22
C GLU A 157 -35.94 23.39 13.55
N VAL A 158 -34.62 23.58 13.57
CA VAL A 158 -33.81 23.51 14.80
C VAL A 158 -34.27 24.56 15.81
N LEU A 159 -34.52 25.80 15.37
CA LEU A 159 -35.04 26.86 16.23
C LEU A 159 -36.44 26.51 16.78
N ARG A 160 -37.32 25.96 15.95
CA ARG A 160 -38.66 25.51 16.37
C ARG A 160 -38.59 24.40 17.41
N LYS A 161 -37.75 23.38 17.18
CA LYS A 161 -37.50 22.29 18.13
C LYS A 161 -36.94 22.83 19.45
N HIS A 162 -35.97 23.73 19.38
CA HIS A 162 -35.37 24.34 20.57
C HIS A 162 -36.41 25.13 21.39
N ALA A 163 -37.26 25.93 20.73
CA ALA A 163 -38.35 26.65 21.39
C ALA A 163 -39.33 25.70 22.11
N ALA A 164 -39.77 24.65 21.41
CA ALA A 164 -40.68 23.65 21.99
C ALA A 164 -40.07 22.92 23.20
N LEU A 165 -38.78 22.55 23.13
CA LEU A 165 -38.09 21.92 24.25
C LEU A 165 -37.95 22.87 25.45
N LYS A 166 -37.67 24.16 25.22
CA LYS A 166 -37.60 25.16 26.29
C LYS A 166 -38.95 25.35 26.98
N GLU A 167 -40.04 25.35 26.21
CA GLU A 167 -41.40 25.39 26.75
C GLU A 167 -41.72 24.13 27.57
N ALA A 168 -41.41 22.94 27.06
CA ALA A 168 -41.62 21.69 27.78
C ALA A 168 -40.88 21.67 29.12
N LEU A 169 -39.63 22.14 29.16
CA LEU A 169 -38.87 22.29 30.41
C LEU A 169 -39.52 23.29 31.38
N ALA A 170 -40.03 24.42 30.88
CA ALA A 170 -40.74 25.39 31.71
C ALA A 170 -42.02 24.79 32.32
N VAL A 171 -42.75 23.97 31.57
CA VAL A 171 -43.93 23.24 32.07
C VAL A 171 -43.54 22.24 33.16
N ILE A 172 -42.49 21.44 32.97
CA ILE A 172 -41.97 20.51 33.99
C ILE A 172 -41.56 21.26 35.27
N GLY A 173 -40.91 22.41 35.11
CA GLY A 173 -40.51 23.27 36.23
C GLY A 173 -41.71 23.72 37.08
N LYS A 174 -42.83 24.09 36.45
CA LYS A 174 -44.07 24.48 37.15
C LYS A 174 -44.65 23.35 38.00
N PHE A 175 -44.68 22.13 37.49
CA PHE A 175 -45.19 20.97 38.26
C PHE A 175 -44.29 20.62 39.44
N SER A 176 -42.97 20.70 39.25
CA SER A 176 -42.00 20.39 40.31
C SER A 176 -42.15 21.29 41.53
N THR A 177 -42.56 22.55 41.35
CA THR A 177 -42.78 23.51 42.44
C THR A 177 -44.22 23.56 42.97
N SER A 178 -45.16 22.85 42.34
CA SER A 178 -46.61 22.91 42.69
C SER A 178 -47.12 21.64 43.37
N THR A 179 -46.23 20.80 43.91
CA THR A 179 -46.62 19.58 44.61
C THR A 179 -47.18 19.91 46.00
N CYS A 180 -48.45 19.56 46.22
CA CYS A 180 -49.09 19.62 47.53
C CYS A 180 -48.59 18.44 48.39
N THR A 181 -47.77 18.72 49.39
CA THR A 181 -47.47 17.74 50.46
C THR A 181 -48.68 17.67 51.37
N THR A 182 -49.36 16.52 51.38
CA THR A 182 -50.32 16.22 52.46
C THR A 182 -49.50 16.02 53.74
N PRO A 183 -49.72 16.80 54.81
CA PRO A 183 -49.02 16.59 56.06
C PRO A 183 -49.28 15.16 56.55
N LEU A 184 -48.24 14.48 57.05
CA LEU A 184 -48.40 13.13 57.57
C LEU A 184 -49.49 13.13 58.65
N PRO A 185 -50.44 12.16 58.63
CA PRO A 185 -51.44 12.05 59.66
C PRO A 185 -50.75 11.94 61.04
N PRO A 186 -51.35 12.50 62.10
CA PRO A 186 -50.78 12.44 63.44
C PRO A 186 -50.50 10.99 63.84
N PRO A 187 -49.39 10.71 64.56
CA PRO A 187 -49.09 9.35 65.02
C PRO A 187 -50.27 8.78 65.80
N VAL A 188 -50.75 7.62 65.38
CA VAL A 188 -51.83 6.92 66.07
C VAL A 188 -51.32 6.48 67.44
N ASP A 189 -51.98 6.94 68.51
CA ASP A 189 -51.64 6.52 69.87
C ASP A 189 -51.91 5.01 70.01
N SER A 190 -50.83 4.24 70.16
CA SER A 190 -50.85 2.78 70.27
C SER A 190 -51.09 2.31 71.71
N SER A 191 -51.55 3.20 72.60
CA SER A 191 -51.75 2.97 74.04
C SER A 191 -52.78 1.89 74.39
N TRP A 192 -53.62 1.47 73.42
CA TRP A 192 -54.54 0.33 73.54
C TRP A 192 -53.85 -1.03 73.40
N ILE A 193 -52.65 -1.07 72.79
CA ILE A 193 -51.80 -2.25 72.77
C ILE A 193 -50.98 -2.25 74.08
N ARG A 194 -51.65 -2.57 75.19
CA ARG A 194 -50.97 -2.94 76.45
C ARG A 194 -50.65 -4.44 76.40
N PRO A 195 -49.42 -4.88 76.05
CA PRO A 195 -48.92 -6.11 76.62
C PRO A 195 -48.64 -5.82 78.09
N SER A 196 -49.40 -6.50 78.96
CA SER A 196 -49.04 -6.69 80.35
C SER A 196 -47.60 -7.19 80.44
N SER A 197 -46.67 -6.32 80.84
CA SER A 197 -45.28 -6.68 81.11
C SER A 197 -45.19 -7.56 82.37
N PRO A 198 -44.29 -8.55 82.37
CA PRO A 198 -43.40 -8.76 83.51
C PRO A 198 -41.96 -8.44 83.11
N THR A 199 -41.45 -7.36 83.69
CA THR A 199 -40.11 -7.19 84.30
C THR A 199 -38.97 -8.11 83.84
N LEU A 200 -37.89 -7.56 83.25
CA LEU A 200 -36.47 -7.60 83.70
C LEU A 200 -35.50 -6.95 82.65
N PRO A 201 -34.20 -6.67 82.96
CA PRO A 201 -33.68 -5.29 83.00
C PRO A 201 -32.96 -4.79 81.73
N LYS A 202 -32.89 -3.44 81.67
CA LYS A 202 -32.05 -2.63 80.79
C LYS A 202 -30.58 -3.06 80.84
N LYS A 203 -29.98 -3.29 79.66
CA LYS A 203 -28.56 -3.05 79.42
C LYS A 203 -28.40 -1.93 78.40
N THR A 204 -27.68 -0.91 78.84
CA THR A 204 -27.14 0.21 78.09
C THR A 204 -26.11 -0.27 77.07
N SER A 205 -26.20 0.18 75.81
CA SER A 205 -25.00 0.41 75.00
C SER A 205 -25.25 1.45 73.93
N VAL A 206 -24.44 2.49 74.04
CA VAL A 206 -24.30 3.68 73.21
C VAL A 206 -23.78 3.31 71.81
N GLY A 207 -24.36 3.93 70.78
CA GLY A 207 -23.71 4.39 69.54
C GLY A 207 -23.03 3.37 68.62
N VAL A 208 -23.37 3.42 67.33
CA VAL A 208 -22.44 3.71 66.22
C VAL A 208 -23.25 3.86 64.93
N ARG A 209 -23.00 4.97 64.23
CA ARG A 209 -23.49 5.29 62.88
C ARG A 209 -23.01 4.23 61.88
N GLY A 210 -23.91 3.71 61.05
CA GLY A 210 -23.59 2.94 59.85
C GLY A 210 -24.33 3.51 58.65
N HIS A 211 -23.63 4.27 57.80
CA HIS A 211 -24.12 4.81 56.54
C HIS A 211 -24.27 3.70 55.49
N ALA A 212 -25.36 3.75 54.71
CA ALA A 212 -25.62 2.90 53.55
C ALA A 212 -24.63 3.18 52.39
N PRO A 213 -24.31 2.19 51.53
CA PRO A 213 -23.40 2.37 50.40
C PRO A 213 -24.07 3.06 49.18
N SER A 214 -23.25 3.83 48.45
CA SER A 214 -23.61 4.75 47.38
C SER A 214 -23.97 4.12 46.02
N VAL A 215 -24.84 4.80 45.27
CA VAL A 215 -25.27 4.53 43.88
C VAL A 215 -24.19 4.99 42.86
N PRO A 216 -23.98 4.31 41.72
CA PRO A 216 -22.99 4.72 40.70
C PRO A 216 -23.49 5.90 39.86
N ARG A 217 -22.61 6.89 39.63
CA ARG A 217 -22.87 8.10 38.83
C ARG A 217 -22.27 7.97 37.42
N VAL A 218 -23.11 8.22 36.42
CA VAL A 218 -22.77 8.41 34.99
C VAL A 218 -22.07 9.77 34.79
N PRO A 219 -21.11 9.92 33.86
CA PRO A 219 -20.61 11.23 33.46
C PRO A 219 -21.16 11.69 32.10
N SER A 220 -21.89 12.82 32.14
CA SER A 220 -21.96 13.84 31.09
C SER A 220 -21.54 15.16 31.78
N ASN A 221 -20.97 16.21 31.19
CA ASN A 221 -20.76 16.63 29.83
C ASN A 221 -19.75 17.81 29.84
N ALA A 222 -19.28 18.21 28.65
CA ALA A 222 -19.00 19.61 28.24
C ALA A 222 -17.76 20.38 28.78
N SER A 223 -16.76 20.49 27.89
CA SER A 223 -16.18 21.72 27.31
C SER A 223 -16.06 23.03 28.14
N SER A 224 -14.84 23.58 28.22
CA SER A 224 -14.54 24.97 27.78
C SER A 224 -13.03 25.28 27.68
N LYS A 225 -12.61 25.65 26.46
CA LYS A 225 -11.62 26.67 26.04
C LYS A 225 -10.53 27.12 27.03
N SER A 226 -9.25 27.06 26.62
CA SER A 226 -8.48 28.25 26.19
C SER A 226 -7.03 27.90 25.85
N THR A 227 -6.55 28.60 24.83
CA THR A 227 -5.21 28.69 24.27
C THR A 227 -4.12 29.01 25.31
N LYS A 228 -2.96 28.36 25.17
CA LYS A 228 -1.60 28.94 25.33
C LYS A 228 -0.52 27.88 25.04
N SER A 229 0.62 28.39 24.58
CA SER A 229 1.94 27.75 24.41
C SER A 229 2.11 26.68 23.33
N LEU A 230 2.35 27.19 22.12
CA LEU A 230 3.35 26.70 21.19
C LEU A 230 4.72 26.82 21.88
N GLN A 231 5.29 25.72 22.38
CA GLN A 231 6.72 25.52 22.71
C GLN A 231 6.93 24.23 23.54
N GLN A 232 7.05 23.08 22.87
CA GLN A 232 7.90 21.95 23.31
C GLN A 232 7.98 20.96 22.14
N ILE A 233 8.94 21.13 21.23
CA ILE A 233 10.26 20.49 21.32
C ILE A 233 10.12 18.99 21.57
N ALA A 234 9.93 18.27 20.46
CA ALA A 234 10.79 17.16 20.04
C ALA A 234 11.36 16.30 21.17
N ARG A 235 10.65 15.24 21.55
CA ARG A 235 11.29 14.06 22.14
C ARG A 235 10.61 12.79 21.64
N GLN A 236 11.50 11.87 21.25
CA GLN A 236 11.28 10.44 20.99
C GLN A 236 10.67 10.10 19.63
N HIS A 237 11.55 9.86 18.65
CA HIS A 237 11.81 8.52 18.08
C HIS A 237 13.02 8.63 17.13
N HIS A 238 14.24 8.37 17.64
CA HIS A 238 15.43 8.25 16.81
C HIS A 238 15.92 6.79 16.82
N ARG A 239 15.68 6.10 15.69
CA ARG A 239 16.36 4.86 15.29
C ARG A 239 17.63 5.27 14.55
N ALA A 240 18.79 4.74 14.95
CA ALA A 240 20.08 5.09 14.35
C ALA A 240 20.20 4.58 12.89
N PRO A 241 20.75 5.38 11.96
CA PRO A 241 21.08 4.91 10.61
C PRO A 241 22.45 4.20 10.59
N PRO A 242 22.70 3.29 9.62
CA PRO A 242 23.95 2.55 9.54
C PRO A 242 25.12 3.46 9.10
N SER A 243 26.30 3.21 9.66
CA SER A 243 27.53 3.96 9.42
C SER A 243 28.12 3.65 8.03
N VAL A 244 28.26 4.67 7.18
CA VAL A 244 28.99 4.59 5.90
C VAL A 244 30.41 5.13 6.10
N PRO A 245 31.48 4.39 5.71
CA PRO A 245 32.85 4.88 5.82
C PRO A 245 33.11 6.13 4.95
N ARG A 246 33.64 7.20 5.55
CA ARG A 246 34.11 8.40 4.84
C ARG A 246 35.32 8.06 3.96
N ARG A 247 35.21 8.24 2.65
CA ARG A 247 36.38 8.37 1.75
C ARG A 247 36.83 9.82 1.72
N HIS A 248 38.12 10.07 1.96
CA HIS A 248 38.72 11.38 1.74
C HIS A 248 38.91 11.64 0.23
N PRO A 249 38.69 12.87 -0.26
CA PRO A 249 38.97 13.22 -1.65
C PRO A 249 40.50 13.28 -1.90
N PRO A 250 40.97 12.97 -3.12
CA PRO A 250 42.38 13.03 -3.46
C PRO A 250 42.87 14.48 -3.54
N ALA A 251 44.16 14.68 -3.24
CA ALA A 251 44.80 15.98 -3.24
C ALA A 251 44.92 16.55 -4.68
N ILE A 252 44.69 17.86 -4.79
CA ILE A 252 44.81 18.62 -6.04
C ILE A 252 46.31 18.80 -6.36
N PRO A 253 46.78 18.48 -7.59
CA PRO A 253 48.17 18.70 -7.97
C PRO A 253 48.50 20.20 -8.02
N ASN A 254 49.61 20.57 -7.39
CA ASN A 254 50.13 21.93 -7.41
C ASN A 254 50.88 22.14 -8.73
N VAL A 255 50.39 23.06 -9.57
CA VAL A 255 51.05 23.44 -10.83
C VAL A 255 52.21 24.38 -10.50
N LYS A 256 53.41 24.01 -10.95
CA LYS A 256 54.60 24.85 -10.97
C LYS A 256 54.86 25.30 -12.40
#